data_AF-A0A2R6FQ05-F1
#
_entry.id   AF-A0A2R6FQ05-F1
#
_cell.length_a   1.000
_cell.length_b   1.000
_cell.length_c   1.000
_cell.angle_alpha   90.00
_cell.angle_beta   90.00
_cell.angle_gamma   90.00
#
_symmetry.space_group_name_H-M   'P 1'
#
loop_
_entity.id
_entity.type
_entity.pdbx_description
1 polymer ?
#
loop_
_entity_poly.entity_id
_entity_poly.type
_entity_poly.pdbx_seq_one_letter_code
_entity_poly.pdbx_strand_id
1 'polypeptide(L)'
;MTGPDAVEVFSDLGVNRLATLEVGEAKQFVACNTDGYLIGDAILFCLDDDTLKLTGTPIAPNWVQYNAETGDYDVSVDADERFHDKESPHKTFRYQIQGPNALQVMSEVTDHPLPDIPFFNFDELTIDGLAVRALRHSMSSDPGFEIWGPWEHGEE
;
A
#
# COMPACT_ATOMS: atom_id res chain seq x y z
N MET A 1 -3.04 -9.35 2.58
CA MET A 1 -4.12 -10.30 2.27
C MET A 1 -3.73 -11.02 0.99
N THR A 2 -3.86 -12.33 0.97
CA THR A 2 -3.52 -13.17 -0.17
C THR A 2 -4.60 -14.21 -0.41
N GLY A 3 -4.99 -14.45 -1.66
CA GLY A 3 -5.97 -15.48 -2.03
C GLY A 3 -6.85 -15.03 -3.20
N PRO A 4 -7.52 -15.98 -3.87
CA PRO A 4 -8.33 -15.72 -5.07
C PRO A 4 -9.47 -14.72 -4.83
N ASP A 5 -10.01 -14.66 -3.62
CA ASP A 5 -11.12 -13.76 -3.29
C ASP A 5 -10.64 -12.42 -2.73
N ALA A 6 -9.34 -12.11 -2.77
CA ALA A 6 -8.80 -10.90 -2.16
C ALA A 6 -9.43 -9.63 -2.76
N VAL A 7 -9.56 -9.54 -4.08
CA VAL A 7 -10.22 -8.40 -4.75
C VAL A 7 -11.71 -8.32 -4.40
N GLU A 8 -12.37 -9.46 -4.23
CA GLU A 8 -13.80 -9.54 -3.85
C GLU A 8 -14.03 -8.94 -2.47
N VAL A 9 -13.22 -9.33 -1.47
CA VAL A 9 -13.30 -8.77 -0.10
C VAL A 9 -13.24 -7.24 -0.11
N PHE A 10 -12.28 -6.64 -0.83
CA PHE A 10 -12.22 -5.18 -0.89
C PHE A 10 -13.35 -4.58 -1.73
N SER A 11 -13.82 -5.26 -2.77
CA SER A 11 -14.94 -4.78 -3.60
C SER A 11 -16.25 -4.71 -2.82
N ASP A 12 -16.48 -5.67 -1.92
CA ASP A 12 -17.69 -5.74 -1.10
C ASP A 12 -17.71 -4.72 0.05
N LEU A 13 -16.52 -4.32 0.52
CA LEU A 13 -16.38 -3.48 1.72
C LEU A 13 -16.08 -2.00 1.41
N GLY A 14 -15.81 -1.65 0.15
CA GLY A 14 -15.46 -0.30 -0.24
C GLY A 14 -16.23 0.25 -1.43
N VAL A 15 -16.19 1.56 -1.58
CA VAL A 15 -16.87 2.28 -2.68
C VAL A 15 -16.07 2.30 -3.99
N ASN A 16 -14.82 1.85 -3.94
CA ASN A 16 -13.89 1.89 -5.06
C ASN A 16 -14.25 0.83 -6.11
N ARG A 17 -14.16 1.19 -7.39
CA ARG A 17 -14.22 0.20 -8.48
C ARG A 17 -12.87 -0.51 -8.58
N LEU A 18 -12.81 -1.79 -8.18
CA LEU A 18 -11.59 -2.61 -8.20
C LEU A 18 -11.50 -3.60 -9.36
N ALA A 19 -12.54 -3.73 -10.20
CA ALA A 19 -12.56 -4.62 -11.35
C ALA A 19 -11.50 -4.32 -12.45
N THR A 20 -10.79 -3.19 -12.34
CA THR A 20 -9.68 -2.80 -13.23
C THR A 20 -8.42 -2.49 -12.43
N LEU A 21 -8.30 -3.00 -11.20
CA LEU A 21 -7.09 -2.86 -10.40
C LEU A 21 -6.05 -3.83 -10.97
N GLU A 22 -4.91 -3.31 -11.39
CA GLU A 22 -3.81 -4.09 -11.96
C GLU A 22 -2.62 -4.14 -10.99
N VAL A 23 -1.76 -5.15 -11.13
CA VAL A 23 -0.51 -5.23 -10.36
C VAL A 23 0.33 -3.97 -10.59
N GLY A 24 0.86 -3.39 -9.51
CA GLY A 24 1.57 -2.11 -9.57
C GLY A 24 0.65 -0.90 -9.41
N GLU A 25 -0.67 -1.07 -9.28
CA GLU A 25 -1.58 0.02 -8.93
C GLU A 25 -1.86 0.13 -7.43
N ALA A 26 -2.09 1.35 -6.96
CA ALA A 26 -2.66 1.63 -5.65
C ALA A 26 -3.97 2.42 -5.77
N LYS A 27 -4.81 2.32 -4.73
CA LYS A 27 -6.05 3.11 -4.59
C LYS A 27 -6.23 3.58 -3.16
N GLN A 28 -6.87 4.74 -3.00
CA GLN A 28 -7.36 5.22 -1.71
C GLN A 28 -8.63 4.41 -1.44
N PHE A 29 -8.48 3.30 -0.72
CA PHE A 29 -9.58 2.46 -0.35
C PHE A 29 -10.43 3.17 0.70
N VAL A 30 -11.73 3.29 0.43
CA VAL A 30 -12.68 3.95 1.32
C VAL A 30 -13.74 2.94 1.71
N ALA A 31 -13.66 2.47 2.96
CA ALA A 31 -14.54 1.47 3.52
C ALA A 31 -15.86 2.10 4.02
N CYS A 32 -16.98 1.42 3.75
CA CYS A 32 -18.27 1.80 4.28
C CYS A 32 -18.99 0.60 4.92
N ASN A 33 -19.92 0.88 5.83
CA ASN A 33 -20.84 -0.15 6.32
C ASN A 33 -22.01 -0.38 5.35
N THR A 34 -22.87 -1.33 5.66
CA THR A 34 -24.04 -1.70 4.84
C THR A 34 -25.06 -0.58 4.65
N ASP A 35 -25.06 0.42 5.53
CA ASP A 35 -25.92 1.61 5.44
C ASP A 35 -25.26 2.76 4.65
N GLY A 36 -24.03 2.57 4.16
CA GLY A 36 -23.28 3.55 3.38
C GLY A 36 -22.52 4.60 4.20
N TYR A 37 -22.42 4.44 5.53
CA TYR A 37 -21.61 5.32 6.37
C TYR A 37 -20.12 4.97 6.26
N LEU A 38 -19.28 6.00 6.22
CA LEU A 38 -17.83 5.86 6.25
C LEU A 38 -17.37 5.14 7.52
N ILE A 39 -16.62 4.06 7.34
CA ILE A 39 -15.87 3.41 8.41
C ILE A 39 -14.48 4.02 8.51
N GLY A 40 -13.77 4.14 7.38
CA GLY A 40 -12.45 4.73 7.32
C GLY A 40 -11.80 4.49 5.96
N ASP A 41 -10.54 4.87 5.84
CA ASP A 41 -9.77 4.78 4.61
C ASP A 41 -8.32 4.35 4.85
N ALA A 42 -7.72 3.79 3.80
CA ALA A 42 -6.33 3.35 3.77
C ALA A 42 -5.85 3.21 2.32
N ILE A 43 -4.53 3.15 2.10
CA ILE A 43 -3.97 2.90 0.78
C ILE A 43 -3.96 1.39 0.52
N LEU A 44 -4.65 0.96 -0.53
CA LEU A 44 -4.67 -0.41 -1.03
C LEU A 44 -3.67 -0.53 -2.17
N PHE A 45 -2.73 -1.47 -2.08
CA PHE A 45 -1.72 -1.78 -3.09
C PHE A 45 -1.98 -3.15 -3.70
N CYS A 46 -2.03 -3.25 -5.02
CA CYS A 46 -2.07 -4.51 -5.77
C CYS A 46 -0.64 -5.00 -6.03
N LEU A 47 -0.15 -5.90 -5.15
CA LEU A 47 1.24 -6.34 -5.16
C LEU A 47 1.49 -7.49 -6.15
N ASP A 48 0.47 -8.30 -6.38
CA ASP A 48 0.44 -9.45 -7.29
C ASP A 48 -1.04 -9.78 -7.59
N ASP A 49 -1.32 -10.67 -8.53
CA ASP A 49 -2.69 -11.00 -9.00
C ASP A 49 -3.64 -11.34 -7.83
N ASP A 50 -3.15 -12.10 -6.86
CA ASP A 50 -3.91 -12.53 -5.67
C ASP A 50 -3.34 -11.95 -4.36
N THR A 51 -2.55 -10.88 -4.40
CA THR A 51 -1.92 -10.29 -3.20
C THR A 51 -2.16 -8.79 -3.09
N LEU A 52 -2.91 -8.41 -2.07
CA LEU A 52 -3.26 -7.03 -1.75
C LEU A 52 -2.70 -6.62 -0.37
N LYS A 53 -2.15 -5.41 -0.30
CA LYS A 53 -1.69 -4.79 0.96
C LYS A 53 -2.51 -3.55 1.25
N LEU A 54 -3.19 -3.52 2.39
CA LEU A 54 -3.87 -2.33 2.88
C LEU A 54 -3.01 -1.66 3.95
N THR A 55 -2.70 -0.37 3.80
CA THR A 55 -1.85 0.38 4.74
C THR A 55 -2.54 1.67 5.16
N GLY A 56 -2.73 1.85 6.47
CA GLY A 56 -3.35 3.03 7.03
C GLY A 56 -3.51 2.92 8.54
N THR A 57 -4.34 3.78 9.13
CA THR A 57 -4.73 3.63 10.54
C THR A 57 -5.54 2.35 10.72
N PRO A 58 -5.59 1.74 11.93
CA PRO A 58 -6.23 0.44 12.14
C PRO A 58 -7.73 0.37 11.81
N ILE A 59 -8.41 1.50 11.57
CA ILE A 59 -9.87 1.52 11.41
C ILE A 59 -10.34 0.71 10.18
N ALA A 60 -9.84 1.03 8.98
CA ALA A 60 -10.20 0.29 7.77
C ALA A 60 -9.58 -1.13 7.71
N PRO A 61 -8.30 -1.36 8.06
CA PRO A 61 -7.72 -2.70 8.18
C PRO A 61 -8.48 -3.62 9.13
N ASN A 62 -8.87 -3.17 10.32
CA ASN A 62 -9.62 -4.00 11.26
C ASN A 62 -11.00 -4.37 10.71
N TRP A 63 -11.68 -3.43 10.02
CA TRP A 63 -12.95 -3.69 9.36
C TRP A 63 -12.81 -4.75 8.25
N VAL A 64 -11.79 -4.62 7.41
CA VAL A 64 -11.51 -5.59 6.34
C VAL A 64 -11.14 -6.95 6.90
N GLN A 65 -10.24 -7.00 7.88
CA GLN A 65 -9.82 -8.24 8.52
C GLN A 65 -11.01 -8.98 9.14
N TYR A 66 -11.85 -8.29 9.90
CA TYR A 66 -13.03 -8.90 10.52
C TYR A 66 -13.96 -9.55 9.50
N ASN A 67 -14.27 -8.86 8.39
CA ASN A 67 -15.16 -9.40 7.35
C ASN A 67 -14.50 -10.52 6.54
N ALA A 68 -13.18 -10.45 6.31
CA ALA A 68 -12.43 -11.52 5.66
C ALA A 68 -12.41 -12.81 6.51
N GLU A 69 -12.23 -12.69 7.83
CA GLU A 69 -12.15 -13.84 8.75
C GLU A 69 -13.51 -14.44 9.10
N THR A 70 -14.59 -13.65 9.04
CA THR A 70 -15.95 -14.09 9.40
C THR A 70 -16.86 -14.34 8.20
N GLY A 71 -16.46 -13.89 7.01
CA GLY A 71 -17.12 -14.16 5.74
C GLY A 71 -16.75 -15.52 5.14
N ASP A 72 -17.31 -15.81 3.98
CA ASP A 72 -17.04 -17.03 3.20
C ASP A 72 -16.11 -16.68 2.03
N TYR A 73 -14.86 -16.33 2.36
CA TYR A 73 -13.83 -15.94 1.40
C TYR A 73 -12.63 -16.88 1.48
N ASP A 74 -12.09 -17.29 0.33
CA ASP A 74 -10.82 -18.01 0.23
C ASP A 74 -9.65 -17.00 0.24
N VAL A 75 -9.33 -16.49 1.44
CA VAL A 75 -8.23 -15.56 1.68
C VAL A 75 -7.47 -15.87 2.96
N SER A 76 -6.19 -15.50 2.98
CA SER A 76 -5.34 -15.43 4.16
C SER A 76 -5.03 -13.97 4.51
N VAL A 77 -5.23 -13.62 5.78
CA VAL A 77 -4.93 -12.30 6.33
C VAL A 77 -3.70 -12.38 7.22
N ASP A 78 -2.84 -11.37 7.08
CA ASP A 78 -1.62 -11.23 7.85
C ASP A 78 -1.48 -9.75 8.22
N ALA A 79 -1.59 -9.45 9.52
CA ALA A 79 -1.59 -8.09 10.05
C ALA A 79 -0.20 -7.71 10.57
N ASP A 80 0.31 -6.57 10.11
CA ASP A 80 1.53 -5.94 10.62
C ASP A 80 1.15 -4.70 11.43
N GLU A 81 0.76 -4.92 12.69
CA GLU A 81 0.21 -3.90 13.58
C GLU A 81 1.16 -2.72 13.79
N ARG A 82 0.62 -1.52 14.05
CA ARG A 82 1.44 -0.33 14.37
C ARG A 82 2.30 -0.56 15.62
N PHE A 83 3.44 0.13 15.72
CA PHE A 83 4.40 -0.01 16.83
C PHE A 83 3.80 0.08 18.25
N HIS A 84 2.71 0.84 18.45
CA HIS A 84 2.05 0.93 19.75
C HIS A 84 1.27 -0.33 20.17
N ASP A 85 0.99 -1.21 19.21
CA ASP A 85 0.13 -2.38 19.38
C ASP A 85 0.94 -3.70 19.28
N LYS A 86 2.27 -3.63 19.11
CA LYS A 86 3.15 -4.81 19.07
C LYS A 86 4.58 -4.53 19.54
N GLU A 87 5.28 -5.58 19.97
CA GLU A 87 6.69 -5.51 20.42
C GLU A 87 7.70 -5.92 19.32
N SER A 88 7.24 -6.57 18.25
CA SER A 88 8.10 -7.02 17.15
C SER A 88 8.33 -5.91 16.12
N PRO A 89 9.49 -5.91 15.42
CA PRO A 89 9.72 -5.00 14.30
C PRO A 89 8.66 -5.12 13.19
N HIS A 90 8.43 -4.05 12.44
CA HIS A 90 7.61 -4.11 11.22
C HIS A 90 8.21 -5.04 10.17
N LYS A 91 7.39 -5.45 9.21
CA LYS A 91 7.86 -6.23 8.06
C LYS A 91 8.50 -5.34 7.02
N THR A 92 8.01 -4.10 6.92
CA THR A 92 8.52 -3.12 5.97
C THR A 92 8.75 -1.76 6.60
N PHE A 93 9.84 -1.08 6.25
CA PHE A 93 9.94 0.36 6.48
C PHE A 93 9.07 1.11 5.47
N ARG A 94 8.77 2.39 5.74
CA ARG A 94 8.03 3.25 4.82
C ARG A 94 8.44 4.71 4.98
N TYR A 95 8.89 5.33 3.90
CA TYR A 95 9.28 6.73 3.87
C TYR A 95 8.57 7.48 2.74
N GLN A 96 8.42 8.80 2.91
CA GLN A 96 7.93 9.68 1.86
C GLN A 96 8.97 10.74 1.52
N ILE A 97 9.24 10.89 0.24
CA ILE A 97 10.09 11.94 -0.33
C ILE A 97 9.14 12.91 -1.03
N GLN A 98 9.04 14.13 -0.50
CA GLN A 98 8.07 15.13 -0.94
C GLN A 98 8.73 16.48 -1.20
N GLY A 99 8.08 17.31 -2.01
CA GLY A 99 8.50 18.68 -2.31
C GLY A 99 9.22 18.83 -3.66
N PRO A 100 9.65 20.06 -4.00
CA PRO A 100 10.03 20.43 -5.36
C PRO A 100 11.25 19.65 -5.89
N ASN A 101 12.09 19.14 -5.00
CA ASN A 101 13.30 18.40 -5.38
C ASN A 101 13.14 16.88 -5.29
N ALA A 102 11.95 16.34 -4.96
CA ALA A 102 11.77 14.92 -4.74
C ALA A 102 12.15 14.07 -5.95
N LEU A 103 11.77 14.51 -7.16
CA LEU A 103 12.14 13.81 -8.40
C LEU A 103 13.65 13.81 -8.64
N GLN A 104 14.32 14.94 -8.37
CA GLN A 104 15.77 15.04 -8.50
C GLN A 104 16.46 14.09 -7.51
N VAL A 105 16.06 14.12 -6.23
CA VAL A 105 16.60 13.24 -5.19
C VAL A 105 16.41 11.78 -5.58
N MET A 106 15.20 11.37 -5.96
CA MET A 106 14.95 9.99 -6.40
C MET A 106 15.80 9.60 -7.60
N SER A 107 15.99 10.48 -8.57
CA SER A 107 16.86 10.23 -9.73
C SER A 107 18.35 10.12 -9.37
N GLU A 108 18.80 10.75 -8.30
CA GLU A 108 20.20 10.71 -7.85
C GLU A 108 20.51 9.46 -7.01
N VAL A 109 19.54 8.98 -6.23
CA VAL A 109 19.73 7.84 -5.30
C VAL A 109 19.35 6.48 -5.90
N THR A 110 18.61 6.46 -7.00
CA THR A 110 18.25 5.19 -7.67
C THR A 110 19.41 4.71 -8.54
N ASP A 111 19.78 3.43 -8.43
CA ASP A 111 20.91 2.83 -9.14
C ASP A 111 20.71 2.74 -10.67
N HIS A 112 19.46 2.87 -11.10
CA HIS A 112 19.01 2.82 -12.48
C HIS A 112 18.20 4.07 -12.82
N PRO A 113 18.06 4.42 -14.12
CA PRO A 113 17.20 5.52 -14.53
C PRO A 113 15.80 5.35 -13.93
N LEU A 114 15.36 6.36 -13.19
CA LEU A 114 14.06 6.35 -12.54
C LEU A 114 12.96 6.16 -13.60
N PRO A 115 12.13 5.11 -13.50
CA PRO A 115 11.04 4.88 -14.45
C PRO A 115 10.00 6.00 -14.36
N ASP A 116 9.28 6.21 -15.47
CA ASP A 116 8.13 7.09 -15.50
C ASP A 116 6.93 6.37 -14.87
N ILE A 117 6.77 6.54 -13.56
CA ILE A 117 5.69 5.92 -12.78
C ILE A 117 4.47 6.86 -12.80
N PRO A 118 3.31 6.44 -13.34
CA PRO A 118 2.07 7.21 -13.30
C PRO A 118 1.59 7.48 -11.86
N PHE A 119 0.81 8.55 -11.66
CA PHE A 119 0.25 8.86 -10.34
C PHE A 119 -0.54 7.68 -9.79
N PHE A 120 -0.26 7.31 -8.53
CA PHE A 120 -0.87 6.18 -7.83
C PHE A 120 -0.53 4.79 -8.39
N ASN A 121 0.48 4.72 -9.25
CA ASN A 121 1.14 3.47 -9.58
C ASN A 121 2.46 3.38 -8.82
N PHE A 122 2.99 2.16 -8.70
CA PHE A 122 4.27 1.90 -8.08
C PHE A 122 5.06 0.89 -8.91
N ASP A 123 6.38 0.97 -8.77
CA ASP A 123 7.32 0.06 -9.42
C ASP A 123 8.42 -0.35 -8.44
N GLU A 124 9.20 -1.37 -8.81
CA GLU A 124 10.40 -1.76 -8.08
C GLU A 124 11.60 -0.93 -8.56
N LEU A 125 12.34 -0.38 -7.60
CA LEU A 125 13.56 0.37 -7.79
C LEU A 125 14.69 -0.30 -7.01
N THR A 126 15.93 0.09 -7.30
CA THR A 126 17.09 -0.28 -6.51
C THR A 126 17.78 0.98 -6.00
N ILE A 127 18.02 1.06 -4.68
CA ILE A 127 18.73 2.14 -4.01
C ILE A 127 19.86 1.50 -3.21
N ASP A 128 21.12 1.81 -3.54
CA ASP A 128 22.31 1.21 -2.90
C ASP A 128 22.28 -0.33 -2.92
N GLY A 129 21.85 -0.92 -4.04
CA GLY A 129 21.71 -2.37 -4.18
C GLY A 129 20.49 -2.99 -3.51
N LEU A 130 19.69 -2.23 -2.74
CA LEU A 130 18.48 -2.71 -2.09
C LEU A 130 17.25 -2.56 -3.00
N ALA A 131 16.52 -3.65 -3.20
CA ALA A 131 15.22 -3.62 -3.86
C ALA A 131 14.16 -2.95 -2.97
N VAL A 132 13.57 -1.86 -3.46
CA VAL A 132 12.50 -1.11 -2.79
C VAL A 132 11.36 -0.90 -3.77
N ARG A 133 10.13 -0.79 -3.26
CA ARG A 133 8.98 -0.37 -4.08
C ARG A 133 8.75 1.11 -3.90
N ALA A 134 8.44 1.82 -4.98
CA ALA A 134 8.20 3.25 -4.99
C ALA A 134 6.85 3.58 -5.61
N LEU A 135 5.91 4.04 -4.77
CA LEU A 135 4.63 4.59 -5.18
C LEU A 135 4.81 6.04 -5.58
N ARG A 136 4.35 6.39 -6.78
CA ARG A 136 4.20 7.76 -7.20
C ARG A 136 3.04 8.40 -6.47
N HIS A 137 3.33 9.21 -5.46
CA HIS A 137 2.30 9.83 -4.63
C HIS A 137 2.75 11.21 -4.14
N SER A 138 1.84 12.18 -4.21
CA SER A 138 2.09 13.51 -3.66
C SER A 138 1.00 13.94 -2.71
N MET A 139 1.43 14.45 -1.56
CA MET A 139 0.62 15.18 -0.59
C MET A 139 0.90 16.69 -0.63
N SER A 140 1.65 17.14 -1.65
CA SER A 140 2.04 18.52 -1.90
C SER A 140 1.65 18.94 -3.34
N SER A 141 1.93 20.18 -3.74
CA SER A 141 1.75 20.61 -5.13
C SER A 141 2.77 19.97 -6.10
N ASP A 142 3.86 19.43 -5.57
CA ASP A 142 4.97 18.91 -6.34
C ASP A 142 4.96 17.39 -6.42
N PRO A 143 5.58 16.77 -7.43
CA PRO A 143 5.93 15.36 -7.42
C PRO A 143 6.43 14.83 -6.06
N GLY A 144 5.88 13.70 -5.58
CA GLY A 144 6.45 12.94 -4.47
C GLY A 144 6.49 11.42 -4.70
N PHE A 145 7.16 10.73 -3.79
CA PHE A 145 7.25 9.28 -3.76
C PHE A 145 7.02 8.76 -2.35
N GLU A 146 6.39 7.60 -2.25
CA GLU A 146 6.39 6.78 -1.05
C GLU A 146 7.19 5.51 -1.34
N ILE A 147 8.24 5.26 -0.57
CA ILE A 147 9.09 4.08 -0.72
C ILE A 147 8.88 3.11 0.44
N TRP A 148 8.98 1.81 0.16
CA TRP A 148 9.00 0.77 1.19
C TRP A 148 9.83 -0.44 0.76
N GLY A 149 10.46 -1.08 1.75
CA GLY A 149 11.30 -2.27 1.59
C GLY A 149 11.38 -3.05 2.91
N PRO A 150 12.20 -4.11 2.99
CA PRO A 150 12.35 -4.93 4.20
C PRO A 150 12.81 -4.09 5.38
N TRP A 151 12.17 -4.26 6.55
CA TRP A 151 12.38 -3.40 7.71
C TRP A 151 13.83 -3.32 8.20
N GLU A 152 14.59 -4.41 8.11
CA GLU A 152 15.98 -4.47 8.57
C GLU A 152 16.90 -3.44 7.92
N HIS A 153 16.54 -2.94 6.73
CA HIS A 153 17.30 -1.95 5.98
C HIS A 153 16.80 -0.52 6.16
N GLY A 154 15.81 -0.27 7.04
CA GLY A 154 15.19 1.06 7.15
C GLY A 154 16.15 2.17 7.61
N GLU A 155 17.18 1.84 8.38
CA GLU A 155 18.15 2.79 8.93
C GLU A 155 19.46 2.87 8.10
N GLU A 156 19.57 2.10 7.01
CA GLU A 156 20.71 2.10 6.07
C GLU A 156 20.49 3.14 4.96
#